data_AF-A0A527GJX0-F1
#
_entry.id   AF-A0A527GJX0-F1
#
_cell.length_a   1.000
_cell.length_b   1.000
_cell.length_c   1.000
_cell.angle_alpha   90.00
_cell.angle_beta   90.00
_cell.angle_gamma   90.00
#
_symmetry.space_group_name_H-M   'P 1'
#
loop_
_entity.id
_entity.type
_entity.pdbx_description
1 polymer ?
#
loop_
_entity_poly.entity_id
_entity_poly.type
_entity_poly.pdbx_seq_one_letter_code
_entity_poly.pdbx_strand_id
1 'polypeptide(L)' 'MAQAQEFEKVLSSSDTSVAAFDEHKSAVKRIQHFLHSTPAAVPLIVLVLAIIVFGITIGGRFFSSYTLTLILQQ' A
#
# COMPACT_ATOMS: atom_id res chain seq x y z
N MET A 1 50.87 -14.17 15.66
CA MET A 1 49.98 -13.09 16.13
C MET A 1 49.94 -11.86 15.21
N ALA A 2 50.84 -11.71 14.23
CA ALA A 2 50.85 -10.54 13.34
C ALA A 2 49.73 -10.53 12.27
N GLN A 3 49.25 -11.70 11.86
CA GLN A 3 48.34 -11.82 10.71
C GLN A 3 46.92 -11.33 11.00
N ALA A 4 46.45 -11.43 12.26
CA ALA A 4 45.13 -10.93 12.69
C ALA A 4 44.99 -9.41 12.50
N GLN A 5 46.08 -8.66 12.76
CA GLN A 5 46.12 -7.20 12.64
C GLN A 5 46.00 -6.70 11.20
N GLU A 6 46.41 -7.53 10.22
CA GLU A 6 46.42 -7.16 8.81
C GLU A 6 45.00 -7.24 8.21
N PHE A 7 44.17 -8.16 8.71
CA PHE A 7 42.74 -8.22 8.38
C PHE A 7 41.99 -6.97 8.87
N GLU A 8 42.35 -6.43 10.03
CA GLU A 8 41.76 -5.20 10.59
C GLU A 8 42.08 -3.94 9.76
N LYS A 9 43.29 -3.89 9.19
CA LYS A 9 43.76 -2.76 8.37
C LYS A 9 42.99 -2.65 7.04
N VAL A 10 42.61 -3.79 6.47
CA VAL A 10 41.78 -3.85 5.24
C VAL A 10 40.35 -3.42 5.52
N LEU A 11 39.82 -3.71 6.72
CA LEU A 11 38.50 -3.25 7.16
C LEU A 11 38.47 -1.73 7.40
N SER A 12 39.54 -1.14 7.95
CA SER A 12 39.66 0.31 8.10
C SER A 12 39.75 1.06 6.77
N SER A 13 40.17 0.38 5.70
CA SER A 13 40.22 0.92 4.33
C SER A 13 39.01 0.52 3.49
N SER A 14 38.08 -0.25 4.06
CA SER A 14 36.85 -0.64 3.38
C SER A 14 35.82 0.49 3.50
N ASP A 15 35.08 0.71 2.42
CA ASP A 15 34.03 1.72 2.33
C ASP A 15 33.07 1.64 3.53
N THR A 16 33.11 2.65 4.40
CA THR A 16 32.13 2.82 5.49
C THR A 16 30.82 3.43 5.00
N SER A 17 30.67 3.55 3.68
CA SER A 17 29.47 3.98 2.98
C SER A 17 28.37 2.94 3.23
N VAL A 18 27.70 3.10 4.38
CA VAL A 18 26.41 2.47 4.65
C VAL A 18 25.53 2.77 3.46
N ALA A 19 25.08 1.73 2.77
CA ALA A 19 24.23 1.84 1.59
C ALA A 19 23.12 2.88 1.85
N ALA A 20 23.28 4.06 1.28
CA ALA A 20 22.22 5.05 1.22
C ALA A 20 21.24 4.53 0.17
N PHE A 21 20.34 3.65 0.60
CA PHE A 21 19.22 3.26 -0.21
C PHE A 21 18.44 4.54 -0.46
N ASP A 22 18.57 5.05 -1.68
CA ASP A 22 17.67 6.06 -2.22
C ASP A 22 16.31 5.38 -2.35
N GLU A 23 15.63 5.27 -1.20
CA GLU A 23 14.25 4.89 -1.11
C GLU A 23 13.49 6.07 -1.71
N HIS A 24 13.41 6.08 -3.04
CA HIS A 24 12.33 6.75 -3.76
C HIS A 24 11.04 6.13 -3.22
N LYS A 25 10.58 6.63 -2.06
CA LYS A 25 9.26 6.36 -1.48
C LYS A 25 8.28 7.07 -2.38
N SER A 26 8.10 6.53 -3.58
CA SER A 26 7.04 6.91 -4.49
C SER A 26 5.75 6.89 -3.69
N ALA A 27 4.96 7.96 -3.78
CA ALA A 27 3.67 8.05 -3.11
C ALA A 27 2.80 6.80 -3.39
N VAL A 28 2.97 6.21 -4.58
CA VAL A 28 2.35 4.95 -5.01
C VAL A 28 2.77 3.76 -4.13
N LYS A 29 4.05 3.64 -3.78
CA LYS A 29 4.58 2.57 -2.92
C LYS A 29 4.05 2.67 -1.49
N ARG A 30 3.82 3.90 -1.00
CA ARG A 30 3.22 4.15 0.32
C ARG A 30 1.74 3.77 0.33
N ILE A 31 1.00 4.07 -0.72
CA ILE A 31 -0.40 3.64 -0.91
C ILE A 31 -0.46 2.12 -0.99
N GLN A 32 0.41 1.47 -1.79
CA GLN A 32 0.46 0.02 -1.90
C GLN A 32 0.75 -0.67 -0.56
N HIS A 33 1.73 -0.17 0.19
CA HIS A 33 2.04 -0.72 1.51
C HIS A 33 0.87 -0.56 2.47
N PHE A 34 0.17 0.58 2.45
CA PHE A 34 -1.04 0.77 3.27
C PHE A 34 -2.16 -0.21 2.88
N LEU A 35 -2.42 -0.38 1.59
CA LEU A 35 -3.45 -1.29 1.08
C LEU A 35 -3.11 -2.77 1.34
N HIS A 36 -1.84 -3.17 1.28
CA HIS A 36 -1.43 -4.54 1.56
C HIS A 36 -1.27 -4.84 3.06
N SER A 37 -0.85 -3.87 3.88
CA SER A 37 -0.76 -4.03 5.33
C SER A 37 -2.14 -4.12 6.00
N THR A 38 -3.18 -3.66 5.32
CA THR A 38 -4.59 -3.81 5.75
C THR A 38 -5.41 -4.44 4.63
N PRO A 39 -5.52 -5.78 4.58
CA PRO A 39 -6.27 -6.50 3.53
C PRO A 39 -7.73 -6.04 3.38
N ALA A 40 -8.34 -5.49 4.44
CA ALA A 40 -9.69 -4.93 4.43
C ALA A 40 -9.79 -3.52 3.81
N ALA A 41 -8.68 -2.80 3.62
CA ALA A 41 -8.68 -1.44 3.07
C ALA A 41 -9.07 -1.43 1.58
N VAL A 42 -8.59 -2.42 0.82
CA VAL A 42 -8.92 -2.57 -0.61
C VAL A 42 -10.44 -2.74 -0.81
N PRO A 43 -11.13 -3.72 -0.20
CA PRO A 43 -12.57 -3.88 -0.38
C PRO A 43 -13.38 -2.67 0.15
N LEU A 44 -12.94 -2.02 1.23
CA LEU A 44 -13.59 -0.81 1.74
C LEU A 44 -13.56 0.34 0.73
N ILE A 45 -12.41 0.59 0.10
CA ILE A 45 -12.28 1.67 -0.90
C ILE A 45 -13.15 1.38 -2.11
N VAL A 46 -13.15 0.13 -2.59
CA VAL A 46 -14.02 -0.29 -3.70
C VAL A 46 -15.49 -0.08 -3.35
N LEU A 47 -15.91 -0.42 -2.12
CA LEU A 47 -17.27 -0.20 -1.64
C LEU A 47 -17.66 1.29 -1.67
N VAL A 48 -16.83 2.16 -1.09
CA VAL A 48 -17.08 3.60 -1.06
C VAL A 48 -17.15 4.17 -2.46
N LEU A 49 -16.21 3.80 -3.34
CA LEU A 49 -16.20 4.24 -4.73
C LEU A 49 -17.45 3.77 -5.48
N ALA A 50 -17.88 2.52 -5.29
CA ALA A 50 -19.10 2.01 -5.89
C ALA A 50 -20.32 2.84 -5.44
N ILE A 51 -20.48 3.09 -4.13
CA ILE A 51 -21.60 3.91 -3.61
C ILE A 51 -21.59 5.31 -4.22
N ILE A 52 -20.42 5.95 -4.33
CA ILE A 52 -20.31 7.29 -4.95
C ILE A 52 -20.67 7.25 -6.43
N VAL A 53 -20.08 6.33 -7.20
CA VAL A 53 -20.30 6.24 -8.65
C VAL A 53 -21.75 5.90 -8.95
N PHE A 54 -22.32 4.87 -8.32
CA PHE A 54 -23.72 4.51 -8.52
C PHE A 54 -24.67 5.57 -7.95
N GLY A 55 -24.33 6.20 -6.83
CA GLY A 55 -25.09 7.30 -6.27
C GLY A 55 -25.15 8.53 -7.20
N ILE A 56 -24.07 8.85 -7.91
CA ILE A 56 -24.04 9.97 -8.87
C ILE A 56 -24.72 9.59 -10.19
N THR A 57 -24.42 8.41 -10.73
CA THR A 57 -24.88 8.00 -12.07
C THR A 57 -26.34 7.58 -12.11
N ILE A 58 -26.80 6.85 -11.09
CA ILE A 58 -28.17 6.31 -10.98
C ILE A 58 -29.03 7.20 -10.06
N GLY A 59 -28.41 7.98 -9.16
CA GLY A 59 -29.13 8.92 -8.30
C GLY A 59 -30.02 8.23 -7.28
N GLY A 60 -31.21 8.81 -7.06
CA GLY A 60 -32.22 8.29 -6.13
C GLY A 60 -32.74 6.88 -6.46
N ARG A 61 -32.52 6.37 -7.67
CA ARG A 61 -32.87 4.98 -8.04
C ARG A 61 -31.96 3.96 -7.38
N PHE A 62 -30.68 4.28 -7.13
CA PHE A 62 -29.74 3.37 -6.46
C PHE A 62 -30.11 3.18 -4.99
N PHE A 63 -30.53 4.26 -4.34
CA PHE A 63 -31.00 4.26 -2.95
C PHE A 63 -32.51 3.96 -2.81
N SER A 64 -33.18 3.53 -3.89
CA SER A 64 -34.59 3.16 -3.85
C SER A 64 -34.77 1.88 -3.02
N SER A 65 -35.82 1.85 -2.20
CA SER A 65 -36.20 0.68 -1.41
C SER A 65 -36.35 -0.57 -2.28
N TYR A 66 -36.90 -0.41 -3.49
CA TYR A 66 -37.06 -1.50 -4.46
C TYR A 66 -35.73 -2.11 -4.92
N THR A 67 -34.76 -1.28 -5.27
CA THR A 67 -33.43 -1.74 -5.71
C THR A 67 -32.66 -2.38 -4.57
N LEU A 68 -32.77 -1.84 -3.36
CA LEU A 68 -32.16 -2.42 -2.17
C LEU A 68 -32.76 -3.79 -1.84
N THR A 69 -34.09 -3.95 -1.98
CA THR A 69 -34.74 -5.26 -1.82
C THR A 69 -34.35 -6.25 -2.92
N LEU A 70 -34.21 -5.82 -4.18
CA LEU A 70 -33.76 -6.70 -5.27
C LEU A 70 -32.33 -7.22 -5.06
N ILE A 71 -31.42 -6.37 -4.56
CA ILE A 71 -30.04 -6.77 -4.26
C ILE A 71 -29.99 -7.77 -3.11
N LEU A 72 -30.87 -7.66 -2.11
CA LEU A 72 -30.93 -8.59 -0.98
C LEU A 72 -31.62 -9.93 -1.31
N GLN A 73 -32.41 -9.98 -2.39
CA GLN A 73 -33.11 -11.19 -2.82
C GLN A 73 -32.28 -12.10 -3.72
N GLN A 74 -31.16 -11.62 -4.26
CA GLN A 74 -30.26 -12.35 -5.16
C GLN A 74 -28.97 -12.73 -4.43
#